data_AF-A0A848KID5-F1
#
_entry.id   AF-A0A848KID5-F1
#
_cell.length_a   1.000
_cell.length_b   1.000
_cell.length_c   1.000
_cell.angle_alpha   90.00
_cell.angle_beta   90.00
_cell.angle_gamma   90.00
#
_symmetry.space_group_name_H-M   'P 1'
#
loop_
_entity.id
_entity.type
_entity.pdbx_description
1 polymer ?
#
loop_
_entity_poly.entity_id
_entity_poly.type
_entity_poly.pdbx_seq_one_letter_code
_entity_poly.pdbx_strand_id
1 'polypeptide(L)'
;MDLQQRGCGHRFCDSDWCLSRQPRIERTLGDPSEARHLSPRRHHTGAAVLIHCLTLKFKESASDIEIEEMRAALAALPSHFDFPIRTRYGRDLGERATNADYAVVTEFENPDDFDTYLKHPAHLAVPRDHVDTMHSVQFLFDS
;
A
#
# COMPACT_ATOMS: atom_id res chain seq x y z
N MET A 1 11.06 1.87 -52.93
CA MET A 1 10.43 3.12 -52.49
C MET A 1 9.98 2.90 -51.08
N ASP A 2 10.66 3.59 -50.19
CA ASP A 2 10.63 3.50 -48.74
C ASP A 2 9.80 4.68 -48.23
N LEU A 3 8.91 4.46 -47.26
CA LEU A 3 8.11 5.52 -46.63
C LEU A 3 7.84 5.15 -45.16
N GLN A 4 8.80 5.56 -44.34
CA GLN A 4 8.65 6.22 -43.04
C GLN A 4 7.72 5.61 -41.97
N GLN A 5 8.39 4.97 -41.01
CA GLN A 5 8.53 5.44 -39.62
C GLN A 5 7.30 6.12 -38.99
N ARG A 6 6.66 5.40 -38.05
CA ARG A 6 6.13 6.01 -36.82
C ARG A 6 6.47 5.11 -35.64
N GLY A 7 7.36 5.61 -34.79
CA GLY A 7 7.68 4.98 -33.51
C GLY A 7 6.52 5.14 -32.53
N CYS A 8 6.35 4.14 -31.69
CA CYS A 8 5.73 4.30 -30.39
C CYS A 8 6.62 3.54 -29.40
N GLY A 9 7.72 4.17 -28.99
CA GLY A 9 8.38 3.82 -27.76
C GLY A 9 7.76 4.67 -26.67
N HIS A 10 7.05 4.07 -25.73
CA HIS A 10 6.82 4.65 -24.40
C HIS A 10 6.93 3.52 -23.38
N ARG A 11 8.14 3.41 -22.82
CA ARG A 11 8.33 2.96 -21.45
C ARG A 11 7.68 4.02 -20.57
N PHE A 12 6.76 3.63 -19.70
CA PHE A 12 6.44 4.39 -18.50
C PHE A 12 6.00 3.39 -17.44
N CYS A 13 7.00 2.79 -16.80
CA CYS A 13 6.82 1.97 -15.61
C CYS A 13 7.75 2.62 -14.57
N ASP A 14 7.33 3.80 -14.10
CA ASP A 14 8.06 4.54 -13.07
C ASP A 14 7.32 4.34 -11.75
N SER A 15 7.92 3.47 -10.95
CA SER A 15 7.65 3.10 -9.56
C SER A 15 7.80 4.25 -8.54
N ASP A 16 7.71 5.51 -8.97
CA ASP A 16 8.05 6.70 -8.17
C ASP A 16 6.86 7.35 -7.46
N TRP A 17 5.66 6.79 -7.62
CA TRP A 17 4.45 7.37 -7.05
C TRP A 17 4.41 7.31 -5.51
N CYS A 18 5.06 6.31 -4.90
CA CYS A 18 5.08 6.15 -3.44
C CYS A 18 6.12 7.03 -2.73
N LEU A 19 7.16 7.50 -3.45
CA LEU A 19 8.30 8.23 -2.86
C LEU A 19 8.18 9.76 -2.97
N SER A 20 7.36 10.28 -3.88
CA SER A 20 7.34 11.71 -4.23
C SER A 20 6.49 12.62 -3.32
N ARG A 21 5.85 12.08 -2.26
CA ARG A 21 5.00 12.86 -1.32
C ARG A 21 5.45 12.87 0.14
N GLN A 22 6.69 12.48 0.45
CA GLN A 22 7.22 12.71 1.79
C GLN A 22 7.62 14.19 1.95
N PRO A 23 7.15 14.92 2.97
CA PRO A 23 7.71 16.22 3.28
C PRO A 23 9.19 16.05 3.65
N ARG A 24 10.06 16.85 3.02
CA ARG A 24 11.48 16.96 3.36
C ARG A 24 11.59 17.53 4.77
N ILE A 25 11.72 16.67 5.77
CA ILE A 25 12.10 17.06 7.12
C ILE A 25 13.59 17.43 7.06
N GLU A 26 13.88 18.73 7.02
CA GLU A 26 15.23 19.24 7.26
C GLU A 26 15.62 18.88 8.70
N ARG A 27 16.54 17.92 8.83
CA ARG A 27 17.17 17.58 10.12
C ARG A 27 18.15 18.69 10.49
N THR A 28 17.76 19.56 11.41
CA THR A 28 18.71 20.34 12.20
C THR A 28 19.60 19.40 12.99
N LEU A 29 20.92 19.51 12.80
CA LEU A 29 21.94 18.79 13.58
C LEU A 29 21.88 19.27 15.03
N GLY A 30 21.32 18.45 15.93
CA GLY A 30 21.37 18.63 17.37
C GLY A 30 22.70 18.19 17.98
N ASP A 31 23.00 18.77 19.14
CA ASP A 31 24.22 18.65 19.97
C ASP A 31 24.65 17.19 20.26
N PRO A 32 25.96 16.81 20.15
CA PRO A 32 26.42 15.44 20.35
C PRO A 32 26.32 14.89 21.79
N SER A 33 25.87 15.66 22.78
CA SER A 33 25.88 15.22 24.19
C SER A 33 24.61 14.52 24.71
N GLU A 34 23.58 14.28 23.88
CA GLU A 34 22.35 13.56 24.30
C GLU A 34 22.30 12.07 23.88
N ALA A 35 23.44 11.46 23.59
CA ALA A 35 23.52 10.01 23.44
C ALA A 35 23.52 9.35 24.82
N ARG A 36 22.32 9.03 25.37
CA ARG A 36 21.99 7.85 26.20
C ARG A 36 20.69 8.06 27.00
N HIS A 37 19.57 7.83 26.33
CA HIS A 37 18.47 7.07 26.93
C HIS A 37 17.83 6.25 25.81
N LEU A 38 18.28 5.00 25.69
CA LEU A 38 17.50 3.99 24.98
C LEU A 38 16.19 3.86 25.76
N SER A 39 15.14 4.53 25.28
CA SER A 39 13.79 4.34 25.78
C SER A 39 13.53 2.83 25.84
N PRO A 40 13.00 2.30 26.96
CA PRO A 40 12.67 0.88 27.01
C PRO A 40 11.67 0.62 25.89
N ARG A 41 11.93 -0.42 25.07
CA ARG A 41 10.92 -0.92 24.13
C ARG A 41 9.64 -1.09 24.93
N ARG A 42 8.60 -0.33 24.60
CA ARG A 42 7.33 -0.43 25.30
C ARG A 42 6.84 -1.85 25.08
N HIS A 43 6.82 -2.64 26.15
CA HIS A 43 6.14 -3.92 26.16
C HIS A 43 4.64 -3.62 26.09
N HIS A 44 4.08 -3.65 24.88
CA HIS A 44 2.63 -3.57 24.68
C HIS A 44 2.01 -4.75 25.43
N THR A 45 1.31 -4.46 26.54
CA THR A 45 0.79 -5.45 27.50
C THR A 45 -0.56 -6.03 27.03
N GLY A 46 -0.60 -6.35 25.75
CA GLY A 46 -1.72 -6.70 24.88
C GLY A 46 -1.19 -6.38 23.48
N ALA A 47 -1.03 -7.37 22.61
CA ALA A 47 -0.33 -7.16 21.35
C ALA A 47 -1.17 -6.23 20.46
N ALA A 48 -0.78 -4.94 20.41
CA ALA A 48 -1.44 -3.96 19.56
C ALA A 48 -1.21 -4.37 18.08
N VAL A 49 -2.29 -4.60 17.36
CA VAL A 49 -2.28 -5.01 15.95
C VAL A 49 -2.28 -3.75 15.08
N LEU A 50 -1.43 -3.69 14.05
CA LEU A 50 -1.50 -2.62 13.05
C LEU A 50 -2.58 -2.97 12.01
N ILE A 51 -3.54 -2.06 11.86
CA ILE A 51 -4.58 -2.14 10.84
C ILE A 51 -4.22 -1.18 9.70
N HIS A 52 -4.06 -1.72 8.49
CA HIS A 52 -3.93 -0.96 7.26
C HIS A 52 -5.26 -0.99 6.50
N CYS A 53 -5.93 0.16 6.43
CA CYS A 53 -7.11 0.34 5.60
C CYS A 53 -6.74 1.07 4.32
N LEU A 54 -7.18 0.53 3.19
CA LEU A 54 -7.03 1.08 1.85
C LEU A 54 -8.42 1.24 1.23
N THR A 55 -8.68 2.39 0.65
CA THR A 55 -9.85 2.64 -0.19
C THR A 55 -9.40 3.16 -1.53
N LEU A 56 -10.02 2.69 -2.61
CA LEU A 56 -9.64 3.08 -3.97
C LEU A 56 -10.85 3.40 -4.84
N LYS A 57 -10.64 4.32 -5.78
CA LYS A 57 -11.52 4.58 -6.92
C LYS A 57 -10.89 4.01 -8.17
N PHE A 58 -11.70 3.34 -8.99
CA PHE A 58 -11.26 2.88 -10.30
C PHE A 58 -11.40 3.99 -11.33
N LYS A 59 -10.56 3.93 -12.37
CA LYS A 59 -10.76 4.74 -13.57
C LYS A 59 -12.09 4.35 -14.23
N GLU A 60 -12.76 5.29 -14.89
CA GLU A 60 -13.97 4.98 -15.68
C GLU A 60 -13.72 3.93 -16.76
N SER A 61 -12.48 3.81 -17.25
CA SER A 61 -12.05 2.83 -18.24
C SER A 61 -11.69 1.46 -17.66
N ALA A 62 -11.74 1.27 -16.34
CA ALA A 62 -11.38 0.01 -15.71
C ALA A 62 -12.39 -1.08 -16.08
N SER A 63 -11.87 -2.20 -16.57
CA SER A 63 -12.66 -3.39 -16.88
C SER A 63 -12.84 -4.28 -15.66
N ASP A 64 -13.89 -5.10 -15.67
CA ASP A 64 -14.11 -6.09 -14.61
C ASP A 64 -12.99 -7.14 -14.54
N ILE A 65 -12.33 -7.41 -15.66
CA ILE A 65 -11.18 -8.33 -15.73
C ILE A 65 -10.00 -7.76 -14.93
N GLU A 66 -9.65 -6.49 -15.15
CA GLU A 66 -8.55 -5.84 -14.41
C GLU A 66 -8.83 -5.79 -12.90
N ILE A 67 -10.07 -5.52 -12.51
CA ILE A 67 -10.48 -5.50 -11.10
C ILE A 67 -10.40 -6.91 -10.50
N GLU A 68 -10.78 -7.94 -11.25
CA GLU A 68 -10.68 -9.33 -10.82
C GLU A 68 -9.24 -9.82 -10.71
N GLU A 69 -8.36 -9.39 -11.61
CA GLU A 69 -6.91 -9.64 -11.54
C GLU A 69 -6.29 -9.00 -10.30
N MET A 70 -6.66 -7.75 -9.97
CA MET A 70 -6.26 -7.11 -8.72
C MET A 70 -6.76 -7.90 -7.51
N ARG A 71 -8.04 -8.32 -7.51
CA ARG A 71 -8.62 -9.14 -6.42
C ARG A 71 -7.87 -10.45 -6.25
N ALA A 72 -7.55 -11.15 -7.33
CA ALA A 72 -6.80 -12.40 -7.30
C ALA A 72 -5.37 -12.21 -6.77
N ALA A 73 -4.70 -11.12 -7.18
CA ALA A 73 -3.38 -10.77 -6.66
C ALA A 73 -3.42 -10.50 -5.14
N LEU A 74 -4.40 -9.72 -4.67
CA LEU A 74 -4.59 -9.45 -3.23
C LEU A 74 -4.86 -10.74 -2.43
N ALA A 75 -5.62 -11.68 -3.00
CA ALA A 75 -5.90 -12.98 -2.39
C ALA A 75 -4.64 -13.84 -2.22
N ALA A 76 -3.70 -13.74 -3.15
CA ALA A 76 -2.46 -14.52 -3.15
C ALA A 76 -1.41 -13.97 -2.19
N LEU A 77 -1.45 -12.67 -1.87
CA LEU A 77 -0.43 -11.98 -1.07
C LEU A 77 -0.03 -12.70 0.22
N PRO A 78 -0.96 -13.19 1.08
CA PRO A 78 -0.57 -13.81 2.34
C PRO A 78 0.34 -15.04 2.19
N SER A 79 0.30 -15.74 1.04
CA SER A 79 1.15 -16.92 0.82
C SER A 79 2.63 -16.59 0.54
N HIS A 80 2.96 -15.30 0.38
CA HIS A 80 4.31 -14.82 0.10
C HIS A 80 5.09 -14.38 1.35
N PHE A 81 4.51 -14.47 2.54
CA PHE A 81 5.10 -13.95 3.77
C PHE A 81 5.18 -15.03 4.85
N ASP A 82 6.28 -15.02 5.61
CA ASP A 82 6.51 -15.93 6.74
C ASP A 82 5.90 -15.42 8.06
N PHE A 83 5.20 -14.28 8.02
CA PHE A 83 4.47 -13.69 9.14
C PHE A 83 2.97 -13.66 8.84
N PRO A 84 2.11 -13.71 9.88
CA PRO A 84 0.67 -13.77 9.68
C PRO A 84 0.13 -12.45 9.12
N ILE A 85 -0.60 -12.57 8.01
CA ILE A 85 -1.34 -11.47 7.39
C ILE A 85 -2.81 -11.87 7.30
N ARG A 86 -3.71 -11.04 7.82
CA ARG A 86 -5.16 -11.23 7.67
C ARG A 86 -5.73 -10.11 6.83
N THR A 87 -6.22 -10.46 5.65
CA THR A 87 -6.78 -9.47 4.71
C THR A 87 -8.29 -9.69 4.53
N ARG A 88 -9.04 -8.60 4.46
CA ARG A 88 -10.41 -8.54 3.90
C ARG A 88 -10.40 -7.54 2.77
N TYR A 89 -11.15 -7.80 1.71
CA TYR A 89 -11.28 -6.88 0.59
C TYR A 89 -12.59 -7.11 -0.16
N GLY A 90 -13.05 -6.10 -0.88
CA GLY A 90 -14.26 -6.20 -1.68
C GLY A 90 -14.69 -4.88 -2.32
N ARG A 91 -15.61 -5.00 -3.28
CA ARG A 91 -16.29 -3.87 -3.90
C ARG A 91 -17.21 -3.17 -2.90
N ASP A 92 -17.37 -1.87 -3.08
CA ASP A 92 -18.39 -1.10 -2.37
C ASP A 92 -19.81 -1.55 -2.76
N LEU A 93 -20.74 -1.42 -1.82
CA LEU A 93 -22.14 -1.82 -2.01
C LEU A 93 -23.00 -0.72 -2.64
N GLY A 94 -22.48 0.50 -2.81
CA GLY A 94 -23.20 1.63 -3.40
C GLY A 94 -24.14 2.35 -2.45
N GLU A 95 -24.04 2.11 -1.13
CA GLU A 95 -24.91 2.72 -0.11
C GLU A 95 -24.79 4.26 -0.05
N ARG A 96 -23.68 4.83 -0.52
CA ARG A 96 -23.46 6.28 -0.60
C ARG A 96 -22.69 6.64 -1.87
N ALA A 97 -23.15 7.69 -2.56
CA ALA A 97 -22.52 8.16 -3.80
C ALA A 97 -21.06 8.62 -3.64
N THR A 98 -20.65 8.98 -2.42
CA THR A 98 -19.30 9.45 -2.12
C THR A 98 -18.34 8.34 -1.68
N ASN A 99 -18.81 7.09 -1.58
CA ASN A 99 -17.94 5.98 -1.20
C ASN A 99 -16.86 5.75 -2.24
N ALA A 100 -15.73 5.16 -1.83
CA ALA A 100 -14.79 4.53 -2.74
C ALA A 100 -15.44 3.33 -3.46
N ASP A 101 -14.81 2.79 -4.49
CA ASP A 101 -15.38 1.66 -5.26
C ASP A 101 -14.96 0.31 -4.68
N TYR A 102 -13.89 0.30 -3.87
CA TYR A 102 -13.30 -0.90 -3.30
C TYR A 102 -12.57 -0.59 -2.00
N ALA A 103 -12.50 -1.58 -1.12
CA ALA A 103 -11.77 -1.50 0.14
C ALA A 103 -10.85 -2.72 0.33
N VAL A 104 -9.72 -2.50 0.99
CA VAL A 104 -8.82 -3.55 1.52
C VAL A 104 -8.51 -3.20 2.96
N VAL A 105 -8.59 -4.18 3.86
CA VAL A 105 -8.23 -4.06 5.27
C VAL A 105 -7.28 -5.19 5.60
N THR A 106 -6.07 -4.85 6.04
CA THR A 106 -5.02 -5.82 6.36
C THR A 106 -4.55 -5.64 7.79
N GLU A 107 -4.49 -6.74 8.54
CA GLU A 107 -3.92 -6.79 9.89
C GLU A 107 -2.47 -7.27 9.83
N PHE A 108 -1.61 -6.61 10.61
CA PHE A 108 -0.23 -6.98 10.87
C PHE A 108 0.02 -7.04 12.38
N GLU A 109 0.81 -7.99 12.86
CA GLU A 109 1.09 -8.11 14.29
C GLU A 109 1.88 -6.93 14.84
N ASN A 110 2.67 -6.26 13.99
CA ASN A 110 3.49 -5.12 14.39
C ASN A 110 3.84 -4.22 13.18
N PRO A 111 4.37 -3.01 13.42
CA PRO A 111 4.79 -2.09 12.35
C PRO A 111 5.93 -2.61 11.45
N ASP A 112 6.84 -3.43 11.96
CA ASP A 112 7.98 -3.95 11.17
C ASP A 112 7.51 -4.94 10.08
N ASP A 113 6.47 -5.73 10.36
CA ASP A 113 5.81 -6.61 9.39
C ASP A 113 5.17 -5.80 8.25
N PHE A 114 4.49 -4.70 8.58
CA PHE A 114 3.91 -3.79 7.59
C PHE A 114 4.99 -3.15 6.71
N ASP A 115 6.09 -2.69 7.31
CA ASP A 115 7.23 -2.11 6.59
C ASP A 115 7.90 -3.13 5.65
N THR A 116 7.96 -4.40 6.05
CA THR A 116 8.45 -5.51 5.23
C THR A 116 7.49 -5.80 4.08
N TYR A 117 6.18 -5.85 4.37
CA TYR A 117 5.12 -6.04 3.40
C TYR A 117 5.16 -4.99 2.27
N LEU A 118 5.30 -3.70 2.61
CA LEU A 118 5.28 -2.61 1.62
C LEU A 118 6.38 -2.73 0.56
N LYS A 119 7.55 -3.24 0.95
CA LYS A 119 8.74 -3.37 0.09
C LYS A 119 8.79 -4.70 -0.67
N HIS A 120 7.89 -5.63 -0.35
CA HIS A 120 7.94 -6.97 -0.89
C HIS A 120 7.57 -7.01 -2.38
N PRO A 121 8.32 -7.74 -3.23
CA PRO A 121 8.03 -7.82 -4.66
C PRO A 121 6.60 -8.24 -4.99
N ALA A 122 6.02 -9.17 -4.22
CA ALA A 122 4.63 -9.59 -4.43
C ALA A 122 3.62 -8.45 -4.17
N HIS A 123 3.84 -7.61 -3.15
CA HIS A 123 3.01 -6.44 -2.91
C HIS A 123 3.16 -5.40 -4.03
N LEU A 124 4.39 -5.16 -4.49
CA LEU A 124 4.66 -4.23 -5.59
C LEU A 124 4.03 -4.71 -6.91
N ALA A 125 3.96 -6.02 -7.14
CA ALA A 125 3.40 -6.63 -8.35
C ALA A 125 1.86 -6.61 -8.43
N VAL A 126 1.13 -6.18 -7.40
CA VAL A 126 -0.34 -6.02 -7.48
C VAL A 126 -0.67 -5.02 -8.60
N PRO A 127 -1.46 -5.39 -9.62
CA PRO A 127 -1.84 -4.50 -10.71
C PRO A 127 -2.63 -3.30 -10.19
N ARG A 128 -2.25 -2.09 -10.57
CA ARG A 128 -2.90 -0.83 -10.14
C ARG A 128 -3.15 0.16 -11.27
N ASP A 129 -2.88 -0.20 -12.52
CA ASP A 129 -3.00 0.70 -13.67
C ASP A 129 -4.45 1.17 -13.91
N HIS A 130 -5.43 0.40 -13.43
CA HIS A 130 -6.86 0.70 -13.51
C HIS A 130 -7.38 1.51 -12.30
N VAL A 131 -6.51 1.86 -11.34
CA VAL A 131 -6.85 2.69 -10.18
C VAL A 131 -6.66 4.18 -10.51
N ASP A 132 -7.63 5.01 -10.15
CA ASP A 132 -7.57 6.46 -10.31
C ASP A 132 -7.03 7.13 -9.04
N THR A 133 -7.71 6.94 -7.91
CA THR A 133 -7.28 7.46 -6.61
C THR A 133 -7.22 6.35 -5.57
N MET A 134 -6.31 6.52 -4.61
CA MET A 134 -6.08 5.57 -3.54
C MET A 134 -5.75 6.33 -2.26
N HIS A 135 -6.42 5.98 -1.17
CA HIS A 135 -6.22 6.57 0.14
C HIS A 135 -6.00 5.47 1.16
N SER A 136 -5.10 5.70 2.11
CA SER A 136 -4.85 4.75 3.18
C SER A 136 -4.75 5.41 4.53
N VAL A 137 -5.11 4.64 5.55
CA VAL A 137 -4.87 4.97 6.96
C VAL A 137 -4.30 3.74 7.65
N GLN A 138 -3.39 3.97 8.58
CA GLN A 138 -2.81 2.96 9.44
C GLN A 138 -3.05 3.39 10.88
N PHE A 139 -3.53 2.47 11.71
CA PHE A 139 -3.74 2.72 13.12
C PHE A 139 -3.49 1.45 13.93
N LEU A 140 -3.22 1.63 15.23
CA LEU A 140 -3.08 0.52 16.16
C LEU A 140 -4.46 0.18 16.75
N PHE A 141 -4.78 -1.11 16.77
CA PHE A 141 -5.94 -1.67 17.44
C PHE A 141 -5.47 -2.49 18.63
N ASP A 142 -5.91 -2.09 19.82
CA ASP A 142 -5.74 -2.89 21.03
C ASP A 142 -6.80 -4.00 21.01
N SER A 143 -6.34 -5.25 20.98
CA SER A 143 -7.21 -6.45 20.98
C SER A 143 -7.48 -6.99 22.38
#